data_AF-A0A653JC07-F1
#
_entry.id   AF-A0A653JC07-F1
#
_cell.length_a   1.000
_cell.length_b   1.000
_cell.length_c   1.000
_cell.angle_alpha   90.00
_cell.angle_beta   90.00
_cell.angle_gamma   90.00
#
_symmetry.space_group_name_H-M   'P 1'
#
loop_
_entity.id
_entity.type
_entity.pdbx_description
1 polymer ?
#
loop_
_entity_poly.entity_id
_entity_poly.type
_entity_poly.pdbx_seq_one_letter_code
_entity_poly.pdbx_strand_id
1 'polypeptide(L)'
;MPGLTAALALLIADPLILGAQQTLPTAAPEDIDLIETARDAAARMTVPVAVQGSGPYSFLIDTGSQRTVLSTAVASRLALAQGPSVRIVGVAGVNQVATAHVEQLAFGQQSVAGLVVPLLEGRHMGADGIIGTDSLQGQRVVLDFVRQTIAIGTPREIGPASGYEIVVRARRRSGRLILTNALIDGVRVDVVVDTGAQGTIGNRALQRALRKKSAGVGSLASVTGQTLVADFGIARQLKLDTLQVSNVLIAFADAPAFAGLKLAEKPAIFLGMREMRSFRRIAIDFASRKVFFDVAR
;
A
#
# COMPACT_ATOMS: atom_id res chain seq x y z
N MET A 1 -50.17 71.46 -7.26
CA MET A 1 -50.50 70.06 -6.93
C MET A 1 -49.30 69.51 -6.13
N PRO A 2 -49.55 68.82 -5.01
CA PRO A 2 -48.86 68.93 -3.70
C PRO A 2 -47.47 68.24 -3.68
N GLY A 3 -46.57 68.40 -2.70
CA GLY A 3 -46.57 69.13 -1.44
C GLY A 3 -45.40 68.67 -0.55
N LEU A 4 -44.94 69.58 0.31
CA LEU A 4 -44.22 69.45 1.59
C LEU A 4 -42.85 68.75 1.72
N THR A 5 -41.94 69.58 2.22
CA THR A 5 -40.72 69.39 3.04
C THR A 5 -40.87 68.51 4.28
N ALA A 6 -39.79 67.80 4.65
CA ALA A 6 -39.33 67.70 6.04
C ALA A 6 -37.83 67.34 6.08
N ALA A 7 -37.04 68.18 6.73
CA ALA A 7 -35.69 67.88 7.18
C ALA A 7 -35.76 67.35 8.63
N LEU A 8 -34.90 66.40 9.00
CA LEU A 8 -34.51 66.20 10.38
C LEU A 8 -33.06 65.70 10.45
N ALA A 9 -32.21 66.47 11.12
CA ALA A 9 -30.84 66.13 11.47
C ALA A 9 -30.79 65.50 12.87
N LEU A 10 -29.84 64.59 13.12
CA LEU A 10 -29.20 64.29 14.42
C LEU A 10 -27.94 63.43 14.09
N LEU A 11 -26.69 63.89 14.23
CA LEU A 11 -25.83 64.04 15.42
C LEU A 11 -25.33 62.70 16.05
N ILE A 12 -24.00 62.50 15.98
CA ILE A 12 -23.04 61.75 16.86
C ILE A 12 -23.32 60.23 17.05
N ALA A 13 -22.38 59.29 17.23
CA ALA A 13 -20.98 59.31 17.64
C ALA A 13 -20.32 57.97 17.25
N ASP A 14 -19.01 57.99 17.00
CA ASP A 14 -18.16 56.81 17.18
C ASP A 14 -18.03 56.48 18.67
N PRO A 15 -18.17 55.20 19.05
CA PRO A 15 -17.43 54.68 20.17
C PRO A 15 -16.51 53.54 19.72
N LEU A 16 -15.25 53.72 20.09
CA LEU A 16 -14.28 52.67 20.41
C LEU A 16 -14.96 51.37 20.87
N ILE A 17 -14.83 50.30 20.08
CA ILE A 17 -15.11 48.95 20.58
C ILE A 17 -13.86 48.42 21.26
N LEU A 18 -13.94 48.46 22.59
CA LEU A 18 -13.15 47.77 23.58
C LEU A 18 -13.15 46.25 23.30
N GLY A 19 -12.02 45.60 23.58
CA GLY A 19 -11.72 44.22 23.20
C GLY A 19 -12.82 43.18 23.39
N ALA A 20 -13.07 42.42 22.32
CA ALA A 20 -13.63 41.09 22.40
C ALA A 20 -12.47 40.08 22.29
N GLN A 21 -12.30 39.25 23.32
CA GLN A 21 -11.44 38.08 23.28
C GLN A 21 -11.76 37.26 22.03
N GLN A 22 -10.78 37.09 21.15
CA GLN A 22 -10.83 36.06 20.12
C GLN A 22 -10.81 34.70 20.82
N THR A 23 -11.98 34.13 21.07
CA THR A 23 -12.11 32.69 21.25
C THR A 23 -11.72 32.06 19.92
N LEU A 24 -10.49 31.55 19.85
CA LEU A 24 -10.04 30.69 18.76
C LEU A 24 -11.08 29.57 18.60
N PRO A 25 -11.61 29.32 17.39
CA PRO A 25 -12.38 28.12 17.16
C PRO A 25 -11.46 26.92 17.41
N THR A 26 -11.75 26.15 18.44
CA THR A 26 -11.25 24.77 18.55
C THR A 26 -11.87 24.01 17.40
N ALA A 27 -11.15 23.96 16.27
CA ALA A 27 -11.48 23.06 15.19
C ALA A 27 -11.35 21.63 15.74
N ALA A 28 -12.49 20.97 15.90
CA ALA A 28 -12.54 19.52 15.96
C ALA A 28 -11.83 18.97 14.71
N PRO A 29 -11.16 17.81 14.77
CA PRO A 29 -10.55 17.24 13.57
C PRO A 29 -11.63 17.07 12.51
N GLU A 30 -11.49 17.80 11.41
CA GLU A 30 -12.34 17.65 10.24
C GLU A 30 -12.35 16.17 9.82
N ASP A 31 -13.52 15.67 9.47
CA ASP A 31 -13.70 14.35 8.87
C ASP A 31 -12.61 14.13 7.82
N ILE A 32 -11.84 13.04 7.97
CA ILE A 32 -10.81 12.66 7.01
C ILE A 32 -11.54 12.27 5.72
N ASP A 33 -11.74 13.24 4.85
CA ASP A 33 -12.34 13.05 3.54
C ASP A 33 -11.28 12.45 2.61
N LEU A 34 -11.17 11.12 2.67
CA LEU A 34 -10.14 10.34 1.98
C LEU A 34 -10.47 10.24 0.47
N ILE A 35 -10.29 11.34 -0.25
CA ILE A 35 -10.36 11.37 -1.73
C ILE A 35 -9.04 10.78 -2.29
N GLU A 36 -8.79 9.49 -2.09
CA GLU A 36 -7.51 8.84 -2.44
C GLU A 36 -7.53 7.98 -3.71
N THR A 37 -8.68 7.67 -4.31
CA THR A 37 -8.72 6.63 -5.37
C THR A 37 -8.12 7.03 -6.73
N ALA A 38 -8.25 8.28 -7.17
CA ALA A 38 -7.78 8.71 -8.49
C ALA A 38 -6.30 9.15 -8.53
N ARG A 39 -5.82 9.82 -7.46
CA ARG A 39 -4.40 10.21 -7.34
C ARG A 39 -3.49 8.99 -7.14
N ASP A 40 -3.99 7.96 -6.44
CA ASP A 40 -3.23 6.74 -6.16
C ASP A 40 -2.89 5.93 -7.40
N ALA A 41 -3.78 5.88 -8.40
CA ALA A 41 -3.54 5.13 -9.64
C ALA A 41 -2.35 5.69 -10.44
N ALA A 42 -2.21 7.02 -10.49
CA ALA A 42 -1.13 7.70 -11.23
C ALA A 42 0.24 7.57 -10.54
N ALA A 43 0.29 7.26 -9.24
CA ALA A 43 1.51 7.17 -8.45
C ALA A 43 2.05 5.73 -8.28
N ARG A 44 1.33 4.71 -8.77
CA ARG A 44 1.76 3.30 -8.63
C ARG A 44 2.96 3.03 -9.52
N MET A 45 4.05 2.57 -8.91
CA MET A 45 5.23 2.16 -9.66
C MET A 45 4.93 0.83 -10.36
N THR A 46 5.03 0.80 -11.68
CA THR A 46 4.81 -0.39 -12.51
C THR A 46 6.08 -0.80 -13.25
N VAL A 47 6.10 -2.03 -13.74
CA VAL A 47 7.10 -2.52 -14.68
C VAL A 47 6.45 -2.95 -15.99
N PRO A 48 7.15 -2.78 -17.13
CA PRO A 48 6.70 -3.30 -18.41
C PRO A 48 6.84 -4.83 -18.44
N VAL A 49 5.78 -5.50 -18.87
CA VAL A 49 5.70 -6.97 -18.95
C VAL A 49 5.17 -7.39 -20.30
N ALA A 50 5.84 -8.33 -20.96
CA ALA A 50 5.30 -9.03 -22.11
C ALA A 50 4.55 -10.28 -21.65
N VAL A 51 3.35 -10.49 -22.16
CA VAL A 51 2.50 -11.67 -21.93
C VAL A 51 2.34 -12.38 -23.27
N GLN A 52 2.81 -13.62 -23.38
CA GLN A 52 2.83 -14.37 -24.64
C GLN A 52 3.51 -13.59 -25.79
N GLY A 53 4.58 -12.85 -25.49
CA GLY A 53 5.29 -12.01 -26.47
C GLY A 53 4.57 -10.71 -26.86
N SER A 54 3.33 -10.48 -26.41
CA SER A 54 2.60 -9.23 -26.61
C SER A 54 2.82 -8.26 -25.45
N GLY A 55 2.87 -6.96 -25.73
CA GLY A 55 3.06 -5.91 -24.72
C GLY A 55 3.95 -4.76 -25.21
N PRO A 56 4.52 -3.95 -24.29
CA PRO A 56 4.50 -4.14 -22.84
C PRO A 56 3.16 -3.74 -22.19
N TYR A 57 2.74 -4.52 -21.20
CA TYR A 57 1.64 -4.22 -20.28
C TYR A 57 2.22 -3.71 -18.95
N SER A 58 1.46 -2.88 -18.23
CA SER A 58 1.90 -2.29 -16.97
C SER A 58 1.55 -3.17 -15.79
N PHE A 59 2.54 -3.73 -15.09
CA PHE A 59 2.31 -4.59 -13.92
C PHE A 59 2.79 -3.94 -12.64
N LEU A 60 2.03 -4.12 -11.56
CA LEU A 60 2.50 -3.85 -10.20
C LEU A 60 3.46 -4.94 -9.74
N ILE A 61 4.42 -4.58 -8.89
CA ILE A 61 5.15 -5.57 -8.09
C ILE A 61 4.46 -5.67 -6.74
N ASP A 62 4.01 -6.86 -6.37
CA ASP A 62 3.30 -7.09 -5.11
C ASP A 62 3.96 -8.23 -4.32
N THR A 63 4.81 -7.85 -3.38
CA THR A 63 5.44 -8.78 -2.43
C THR A 63 4.45 -9.33 -1.39
N GLY A 64 3.28 -8.71 -1.26
CA GLY A 64 2.12 -9.18 -0.50
C GLY A 64 1.25 -10.18 -1.29
N SER A 65 1.45 -10.40 -2.58
CA SER A 65 0.72 -11.43 -3.34
C SER A 65 1.49 -12.74 -3.45
N GLN A 66 0.79 -13.86 -3.27
CA GLN A 66 1.36 -15.19 -3.53
C GLN A 66 1.36 -15.57 -5.01
N ARG A 67 0.50 -14.92 -5.80
CA ARG A 67 0.19 -15.30 -7.18
C ARG A 67 0.32 -14.11 -8.09
N THR A 68 0.83 -14.36 -9.29
CA THR A 68 0.79 -13.41 -10.39
C THR A 68 -0.63 -13.34 -10.95
N VAL A 69 -1.14 -12.13 -11.15
CA VAL A 69 -2.51 -11.84 -11.57
C VAL A 69 -2.47 -11.11 -12.90
N LEU A 70 -3.44 -11.39 -13.77
CA LEU A 70 -3.62 -10.72 -15.04
C LEU A 70 -4.98 -10.02 -15.07
N SER A 71 -5.09 -8.90 -15.79
CA SER A 71 -6.39 -8.29 -16.01
C SER A 71 -7.26 -9.14 -16.94
N THR A 72 -8.56 -9.20 -16.65
CA THR A 72 -9.54 -9.84 -17.54
C THR A 72 -9.43 -9.29 -18.97
N ALA A 73 -9.23 -7.97 -19.11
CA ALA A 73 -9.10 -7.30 -20.40
C ALA A 73 -7.90 -7.78 -21.23
N VAL A 74 -6.72 -7.95 -20.62
CA VAL A 74 -5.55 -8.48 -21.33
C VAL A 74 -5.75 -9.94 -21.69
N ALA A 75 -6.29 -10.75 -20.78
CA ALA A 75 -6.57 -12.16 -21.06
C ALA A 75 -7.54 -12.33 -22.24
N SER A 76 -8.61 -11.55 -22.29
CA SER A 76 -9.56 -11.54 -23.41
C SER A 76 -8.92 -11.05 -24.70
N ARG A 77 -8.12 -9.98 -24.66
CA ARG A 77 -7.44 -9.43 -25.84
C ARG A 77 -6.49 -10.43 -26.49
N LEU A 78 -5.80 -11.23 -25.67
CA LEU A 78 -4.88 -12.26 -26.13
C LEU A 78 -5.54 -13.62 -26.36
N ALA A 79 -6.86 -13.71 -26.18
CA ALA A 79 -7.63 -14.95 -26.28
C ALA A 79 -7.01 -16.11 -25.49
N LEU A 80 -6.55 -15.82 -24.26
CA LEU A 80 -5.89 -16.83 -23.42
C LEU A 80 -6.85 -17.96 -23.05
N ALA A 81 -6.32 -19.19 -23.04
CA ALA A 81 -7.09 -20.36 -22.63
C ALA A 81 -7.54 -20.23 -21.17
N GLN A 82 -8.81 -20.51 -20.91
CA GLN A 82 -9.37 -20.47 -19.55
C GLN A 82 -8.81 -21.62 -18.71
N GLY A 83 -8.48 -21.30 -17.46
CA GLY A 83 -8.12 -22.29 -16.44
C GLY A 83 -9.25 -22.53 -15.44
N PRO A 84 -9.02 -23.36 -14.41
CA PRO A 84 -10.02 -23.62 -13.38
C PRO A 84 -10.28 -22.37 -12.53
N SER A 85 -11.51 -22.18 -12.07
CA SER A 85 -11.82 -21.13 -11.10
C SER A 85 -11.13 -21.41 -9.76
N VAL A 86 -10.54 -20.38 -9.16
CA VAL A 86 -9.79 -20.49 -7.89
C VAL A 86 -10.32 -19.53 -6.84
N ARG A 87 -10.06 -19.86 -5.57
CA ARG A 87 -10.36 -18.98 -4.43
C ARG A 87 -9.13 -18.13 -4.09
N ILE A 88 -9.29 -16.82 -4.06
CA ILE A 88 -8.27 -15.86 -3.61
C ILE A 88 -8.65 -15.31 -2.25
N VAL A 89 -7.66 -15.20 -1.36
CA VAL A 89 -7.76 -14.51 -0.07
C VAL A 89 -6.99 -13.19 -0.17
N GLY A 90 -7.72 -12.09 -0.19
CA GLY A 90 -7.17 -10.73 -0.17
C GLY A 90 -7.32 -10.07 1.20
N VAL A 91 -6.96 -8.79 1.27
CA VAL A 91 -7.10 -7.98 2.50
C VAL A 91 -8.56 -7.70 2.84
N ALA A 92 -9.41 -7.46 1.82
CA ALA A 92 -10.81 -7.09 2.01
C ALA A 92 -11.78 -8.28 2.03
N GLY A 93 -11.31 -9.50 1.76
CA GLY A 93 -12.23 -10.64 1.66
C GLY A 93 -11.67 -11.81 0.88
N VAL A 94 -12.57 -12.77 0.62
CA VAL A 94 -12.31 -13.98 -0.14
C VAL A 94 -13.21 -13.99 -1.37
N ASN A 95 -12.64 -14.23 -2.55
CA ASN A 95 -13.39 -14.27 -3.81
C ASN A 95 -13.07 -15.53 -4.59
N GLN A 96 -14.06 -16.01 -5.35
CA GLN A 96 -13.84 -16.98 -6.40
C GLN A 96 -13.67 -16.23 -7.72
N VAL A 97 -12.59 -16.51 -8.44
CA VAL A 97 -12.24 -15.82 -9.69
C VAL A 97 -11.89 -16.82 -10.77
N ALA A 98 -12.12 -16.43 -12.03
CA ALA A 98 -11.63 -17.17 -13.18
C ALA A 98 -10.10 -17.11 -13.24
N THR A 99 -9.49 -18.05 -13.96
CA THR A 99 -8.06 -18.03 -14.27
C THR A 99 -7.83 -18.19 -15.77
N ALA A 100 -6.62 -17.86 -16.21
CA ALA A 100 -6.15 -18.13 -17.56
C ALA A 100 -4.79 -18.81 -17.53
N HIS A 101 -4.50 -19.60 -18.56
CA HIS A 101 -3.18 -20.15 -18.83
C HIS A 101 -2.32 -19.10 -19.55
N VAL A 102 -1.12 -18.88 -19.02
CA VAL A 102 -0.08 -18.02 -19.60
C VAL A 102 1.16 -18.88 -19.82
N GLU A 103 1.52 -19.13 -21.07
CA GLU A 103 2.70 -19.96 -21.37
C GLU A 103 3.99 -19.22 -21.03
N GLN A 104 4.04 -17.90 -21.27
CA GLN A 104 5.19 -17.08 -20.97
C GLN A 104 4.81 -15.66 -20.49
N LEU A 105 5.47 -15.24 -19.43
CA LEU A 105 5.44 -13.88 -18.90
C LEU A 105 6.89 -13.38 -18.74
N ALA A 106 7.23 -12.29 -19.41
CA ALA A 106 8.60 -11.77 -19.46
C ALA A 106 8.68 -10.31 -18.98
N PHE A 107 9.67 -10.01 -18.14
CA PHE A 107 9.93 -8.68 -17.59
C PHE A 107 11.41 -8.48 -17.31
N GLY A 108 11.97 -7.36 -17.77
CA GLY A 108 13.42 -7.15 -17.74
C GLY A 108 14.16 -8.27 -18.49
N GLN A 109 15.10 -8.93 -17.82
CA GLN A 109 15.83 -10.10 -18.33
C GLN A 109 15.22 -11.44 -17.88
N GLN A 110 14.08 -11.39 -17.18
CA GLN A 110 13.46 -12.56 -16.56
C GLN A 110 12.29 -13.05 -17.40
N SER A 111 12.08 -14.37 -17.42
CA SER A 111 10.95 -15.01 -18.07
C SER A 111 10.43 -16.14 -17.18
N VAL A 112 9.13 -16.15 -16.94
CA VAL A 112 8.43 -17.17 -16.17
C VAL A 112 7.45 -17.87 -17.11
N ALA A 113 7.45 -19.21 -17.08
CA ALA A 113 6.65 -20.01 -18.00
C ALA A 113 5.61 -20.88 -17.27
N GLY A 114 4.55 -21.25 -17.98
CA GLY A 114 3.56 -22.24 -17.52
C GLY A 114 2.73 -21.79 -16.31
N LEU A 115 2.28 -20.54 -16.30
CA LEU A 115 1.49 -19.98 -15.20
C LEU A 115 0.00 -20.22 -15.40
N VAL A 116 -0.70 -20.48 -14.30
CA VAL A 116 -2.16 -20.31 -14.20
C VAL A 116 -2.40 -19.07 -13.35
N VAL A 117 -2.81 -17.99 -14.00
CA VAL A 117 -2.96 -16.66 -13.37
C VAL A 117 -4.43 -16.37 -13.10
N PRO A 118 -4.79 -15.88 -11.90
CA PRO A 118 -6.13 -15.38 -11.67
C PRO A 118 -6.41 -14.13 -12.48
N LEU A 119 -7.68 -13.94 -12.85
CA LEU A 119 -8.16 -12.79 -13.58
C LEU A 119 -8.89 -11.83 -12.66
N LEU A 120 -8.43 -10.58 -12.63
CA LEU A 120 -9.07 -9.47 -11.90
C LEU A 120 -9.36 -8.29 -12.84
N GLU A 121 -10.22 -7.39 -12.39
CA GLU A 121 -10.55 -6.19 -13.16
C GLU A 121 -9.44 -5.14 -13.06
N GLY A 122 -8.86 -4.77 -14.21
CA GLY A 122 -7.75 -3.80 -14.27
C GLY A 122 -8.07 -2.46 -13.61
N ARG A 123 -9.33 -2.01 -13.68
CA ARG A 123 -9.80 -0.77 -13.03
C ARG A 123 -9.65 -0.76 -11.50
N HIS A 124 -9.76 -1.92 -10.84
CA HIS A 124 -9.56 -2.02 -9.39
C HIS A 124 -8.08 -2.15 -9.03
N MET A 125 -7.27 -2.72 -9.93
CA MET A 125 -5.82 -2.82 -9.77
C MET A 125 -5.10 -1.50 -10.09
N GLY A 126 -5.64 -0.67 -10.97
CA GLY A 126 -4.91 0.47 -11.54
C GLY A 126 -3.72 0.02 -12.40
N ALA A 127 -3.77 -1.19 -12.95
CA ALA A 127 -2.70 -1.82 -13.74
C ALA A 127 -3.26 -2.96 -14.60
N ASP A 128 -2.47 -3.43 -15.57
CA ASP A 128 -2.80 -4.56 -16.44
C ASP A 128 -2.58 -5.92 -15.77
N GLY A 129 -1.82 -5.96 -14.68
CA GLY A 129 -1.53 -7.15 -13.90
C GLY A 129 -0.72 -6.87 -12.63
N ILE A 130 -0.44 -7.94 -11.89
CA ILE A 130 0.36 -7.92 -10.66
C ILE A 130 1.37 -9.06 -10.72
N ILE A 131 2.66 -8.77 -10.56
CA ILE A 131 3.69 -9.79 -10.36
C ILE A 131 3.73 -10.15 -8.88
N GLY A 132 3.34 -11.39 -8.58
CA GLY A 132 3.37 -11.94 -7.23
C GLY A 132 4.67 -12.66 -6.90
N THR A 133 4.77 -13.15 -5.67
CA THR A 133 5.95 -13.86 -5.17
C THR A 133 6.22 -15.21 -5.84
N ASP A 134 5.28 -15.77 -6.61
CA ASP A 134 5.50 -16.94 -7.47
C ASP A 134 6.46 -16.65 -8.62
N SER A 135 6.41 -15.43 -9.18
CA SER A 135 7.26 -14.95 -10.27
C SER A 135 8.52 -14.22 -9.80
N LEU A 136 8.63 -13.89 -8.51
CA LEU A 136 9.79 -13.18 -7.93
C LEU A 136 10.79 -14.11 -7.23
N GLN A 137 10.59 -15.44 -7.29
CA GLN A 137 11.48 -16.39 -6.63
C GLN A 137 12.89 -16.33 -7.24
N GLY A 138 13.91 -16.30 -6.38
CA GLY A 138 15.31 -16.16 -6.81
C GLY A 138 15.70 -14.74 -7.23
N GLN A 139 14.74 -13.81 -7.28
CA GLN A 139 14.97 -12.43 -7.69
C GLN A 139 15.23 -11.51 -6.50
N ARG A 140 15.89 -10.40 -6.81
CA ARG A 140 15.91 -9.20 -5.99
C ARG A 140 15.08 -8.12 -6.68
N VAL A 141 14.21 -7.47 -5.92
CA VAL A 141 13.46 -6.29 -6.36
C VAL A 141 14.06 -5.09 -5.67
N VAL A 142 14.45 -4.07 -6.42
CA VAL A 142 14.89 -2.77 -5.88
C VAL A 142 13.87 -1.71 -6.25
N LEU A 143 13.30 -1.08 -5.24
CA LEU A 143 12.49 0.13 -5.35
C LEU A 143 13.39 1.32 -5.08
N ASP A 144 13.62 2.17 -6.06
CA ASP A 144 14.31 3.44 -5.90
C ASP A 144 13.29 4.57 -5.97
N PHE A 145 12.99 5.15 -4.81
CA PHE A 145 11.96 6.19 -4.69
C PHE A 145 12.48 7.56 -5.12
N VAL A 146 13.80 7.77 -5.10
CA VAL A 146 14.42 9.02 -5.57
C VAL A 146 14.40 9.07 -7.09
N ARG A 147 14.76 7.98 -7.75
CA ARG A 147 14.75 7.86 -9.22
C ARG A 147 13.41 7.43 -9.78
N GLN A 148 12.47 7.03 -8.93
CA GLN A 148 11.18 6.45 -9.30
C GLN A 148 11.31 5.23 -10.22
N THR A 149 12.28 4.37 -9.95
CA THR A 149 12.55 3.17 -10.76
C THR A 149 12.37 1.88 -9.98
N ILE A 150 11.94 0.83 -10.68
CA ILE A 150 11.98 -0.55 -10.19
C ILE A 150 13.05 -1.30 -10.99
N ALA A 151 13.95 -2.00 -10.28
CA ALA A 151 14.86 -2.96 -10.90
C ALA A 151 14.56 -4.38 -10.39
N ILE A 152 14.57 -5.35 -11.30
CA ILE A 152 14.34 -6.76 -10.99
C ILE A 152 15.41 -7.59 -11.69
N GLY A 153 15.99 -8.53 -10.95
CA GLY A 153 17.05 -9.39 -11.45
C GLY A 153 17.72 -10.15 -10.31
N THR A 154 18.73 -10.95 -10.64
CA THR A 154 19.48 -11.69 -9.62
C THR A 154 20.29 -10.73 -8.74
N PRO A 155 20.64 -11.13 -7.50
CA PRO A 155 21.58 -10.36 -6.68
C PRO A 155 22.91 -10.04 -7.36
N ARG A 156 23.34 -10.87 -8.33
CA ARG A 156 24.55 -10.66 -9.13
C ARG A 156 24.35 -9.59 -10.19
N GLU A 157 23.20 -9.57 -10.87
CA GLU A 157 22.86 -8.59 -11.92
C GLU A 157 22.61 -7.18 -11.37
N ILE A 158 21.91 -7.07 -10.25
CA ILE A 158 21.59 -5.78 -9.62
C ILE A 158 22.80 -5.17 -8.92
N GLY A 159 23.80 -5.98 -8.59
CA GLY A 159 25.01 -5.56 -7.89
C GLY A 159 24.93 -5.73 -6.35
N PRO A 160 26.05 -5.47 -5.66
CA PRO A 160 26.16 -5.65 -4.22
C PRO A 160 25.16 -4.76 -3.48
N ALA A 161 24.68 -5.22 -2.33
CA ALA A 161 23.90 -4.40 -1.40
C ALA A 161 24.78 -3.34 -0.67
N SER A 162 25.92 -2.96 -1.26
CA SER A 162 26.78 -1.90 -0.73
C SER A 162 26.04 -0.56 -0.82
N GLY A 163 26.04 0.19 0.28
CA GLY A 163 25.31 1.45 0.39
C GLY A 163 23.88 1.32 0.94
N TYR A 164 23.43 0.12 1.28
CA TYR A 164 22.28 -0.03 2.19
C TYR A 164 22.78 0.01 3.63
N GLU A 165 22.11 0.78 4.47
CA GLU A 165 22.54 0.99 5.85
C GLU A 165 22.03 -0.12 6.78
N ILE A 166 20.89 -0.73 6.44
CA ILE A 166 20.19 -1.66 7.33
C ILE A 166 19.77 -2.91 6.57
N VAL A 167 20.04 -4.07 7.16
CA VAL A 167 19.73 -5.38 6.60
C VAL A 167 18.87 -6.17 7.56
N VAL A 168 17.59 -6.29 7.26
CA VAL A 168 16.65 -7.03 8.11
C VAL A 168 16.45 -8.43 7.52
N ARG A 169 16.73 -9.45 8.33
CA ARG A 169 16.44 -10.84 7.95
C ARG A 169 14.95 -11.13 8.13
N ALA A 170 14.35 -11.68 7.08
CA ALA A 170 12.95 -12.07 7.06
C ALA A 170 12.80 -13.59 7.20
N ARG A 171 11.65 -14.01 7.73
CA ARG A 171 11.17 -15.39 7.61
C ARG A 171 10.23 -15.47 6.41
N ARG A 172 10.35 -16.52 5.60
CA ARG A 172 9.41 -16.77 4.50
C ARG A 172 8.21 -17.53 5.04
N ARG A 173 7.00 -17.06 4.75
CA ARG A 173 5.74 -17.77 5.04
C ARG A 173 4.78 -17.61 3.88
N SER A 174 4.36 -18.73 3.30
CA SER A 174 3.42 -18.72 2.18
C SER A 174 3.90 -17.83 1.01
N GLY A 175 5.22 -17.83 0.71
CA GLY A 175 5.79 -16.98 -0.35
C GLY A 175 6.19 -15.57 0.10
N ARG A 176 5.57 -15.01 1.13
CA ARG A 176 5.79 -13.65 1.63
C ARG A 176 6.95 -13.56 2.62
N LEU A 177 7.56 -12.38 2.72
CA LEU A 177 8.62 -12.09 3.69
C LEU A 177 8.04 -11.39 4.93
N ILE A 178 8.33 -11.95 6.10
CA ILE A 178 7.89 -11.45 7.41
C ILE A 178 9.11 -11.04 8.23
N LEU A 179 9.17 -9.78 8.64
CA LEU A 179 10.15 -9.25 9.59
C LEU A 179 9.59 -9.44 11.00
N THR A 180 10.30 -10.17 11.85
CA THR A 180 9.81 -10.52 13.20
C THR A 180 10.49 -9.74 14.32
N ASN A 181 11.41 -8.82 13.99
CA ASN A 181 12.14 -8.00 14.95
C ASN A 181 11.79 -6.52 14.75
N ALA A 182 10.51 -6.19 14.95
CA ALA A 182 9.98 -4.85 14.79
C ALA A 182 9.20 -4.41 16.02
N LEU A 183 9.17 -3.11 16.27
CA LEU A 183 8.40 -2.50 17.36
C LEU A 183 7.56 -1.35 16.82
N ILE A 184 6.27 -1.28 17.17
CA ILE A 184 5.44 -0.09 16.96
C ILE A 184 5.09 0.46 18.33
N ASP A 185 5.51 1.70 18.62
CA ASP A 185 5.33 2.34 19.94
C ASP A 185 5.67 1.43 21.13
N GLY A 186 6.69 0.56 20.98
CA GLY A 186 7.15 -0.39 22.00
C GLY A 186 6.48 -1.79 21.96
N VAL A 187 5.45 -1.98 21.14
CA VAL A 187 4.78 -3.28 20.96
C VAL A 187 5.50 -4.08 19.87
N ARG A 188 5.91 -5.32 20.20
CA ARG A 188 6.46 -6.28 19.22
C ARG A 188 5.43 -6.58 18.15
N VAL A 189 5.83 -6.45 16.89
CA VAL A 189 4.95 -6.62 15.73
C VAL A 189 5.65 -7.47 14.65
N ASP A 190 4.89 -8.33 13.98
CA ASP A 190 5.34 -8.96 12.74
C ASP A 190 4.99 -8.07 11.54
N VAL A 191 5.97 -7.79 10.69
CA VAL A 191 5.81 -6.90 9.53
C VAL A 191 5.88 -7.70 8.25
N VAL A 192 4.82 -7.70 7.47
CA VAL A 192 4.82 -8.21 6.09
C VAL A 192 5.14 -7.04 5.17
N VAL A 193 6.17 -7.17 4.35
CA VAL A 193 6.50 -6.14 3.34
C VAL A 193 5.54 -6.31 2.17
N ASP A 194 4.75 -5.27 1.88
CA ASP A 194 3.67 -5.32 0.89
C ASP A 194 3.77 -4.12 -0.07
N THR A 195 4.41 -4.34 -1.21
CA THR A 195 4.56 -3.34 -2.27
C THR A 195 3.30 -3.14 -3.10
N GLY A 196 2.30 -4.03 -2.97
CA GLY A 196 1.00 -3.88 -3.61
C GLY A 196 0.05 -2.95 -2.85
N ALA A 197 0.28 -2.74 -1.55
CA ALA A 197 -0.51 -1.85 -0.71
C ALA A 197 -0.02 -0.40 -0.76
N GLN A 198 -0.94 0.57 -0.89
CA GLN A 198 -0.60 1.99 -0.81
C GLN A 198 -0.36 2.44 0.64
N GLY A 199 -1.27 2.07 1.55
CA GLY A 199 -1.17 2.37 2.98
C GLY A 199 -0.79 1.14 3.81
N THR A 200 -0.39 1.40 5.06
CA THR A 200 -0.12 0.34 6.03
C THR A 200 -1.41 -0.14 6.70
N ILE A 201 -1.63 -1.46 6.71
CA ILE A 201 -2.78 -2.12 7.34
C ILE A 201 -2.31 -2.86 8.59
N GLY A 202 -2.94 -2.61 9.73
CA GLY A 202 -2.68 -3.30 10.99
C GLY A 202 -3.83 -4.22 11.38
N ASN A 203 -3.54 -5.31 12.08
CA ASN A 203 -4.59 -6.17 12.61
C ASN A 203 -5.17 -5.65 13.93
N ARG A 204 -6.33 -6.19 14.30
CA ARG A 204 -7.01 -5.83 15.57
C ARG A 204 -6.21 -6.22 16.81
N ALA A 205 -5.35 -7.24 16.73
CA ALA A 205 -4.44 -7.60 17.82
C ALA A 205 -3.44 -6.48 18.13
N LEU A 206 -2.87 -5.85 17.11
CA LEU A 206 -1.99 -4.68 17.27
C LEU A 206 -2.75 -3.48 17.84
N GLN A 207 -3.94 -3.17 17.30
CA GLN A 207 -4.75 -2.04 17.78
C GLN A 207 -5.02 -2.14 19.29
N ARG A 208 -5.42 -3.33 19.76
CA ARG A 208 -5.64 -3.62 21.19
C ARG A 208 -4.35 -3.49 22.00
N ALA A 209 -3.24 -4.04 21.51
CA ALA A 209 -1.95 -3.97 22.20
C ALA A 209 -1.44 -2.53 22.35
N LEU A 210 -1.66 -1.68 21.35
CA LEU A 210 -1.33 -0.26 21.39
C LEU A 210 -2.29 0.58 22.24
N ARG A 211 -3.43 0.00 22.68
CA ARG A 211 -4.53 0.71 23.35
C ARG A 211 -4.97 1.95 22.56
N LYS A 212 -4.89 1.90 21.24
CA LYS A 212 -5.23 3.02 20.35
C LYS A 212 -6.73 3.06 20.14
N LYS A 213 -7.34 4.21 20.45
CA LYS A 213 -8.69 4.53 20.02
C LYS A 213 -8.67 4.87 18.53
N SER A 214 -9.76 4.57 17.83
CA SER A 214 -9.96 4.98 16.44
C SER A 214 -9.91 6.51 16.38
N ALA A 215 -9.07 7.07 15.51
CA ALA A 215 -9.02 8.50 15.22
C ALA A 215 -9.98 8.88 14.07
N GLY A 216 -10.66 7.88 13.50
CA GLY A 216 -11.60 8.03 12.38
C GLY A 216 -11.86 6.67 11.75
N VAL A 217 -13.01 6.50 11.12
CA VAL A 217 -13.36 5.29 10.35
C VAL A 217 -13.30 5.63 8.87
N GLY A 218 -12.78 4.72 8.07
CA GLY A 218 -12.86 4.84 6.61
C GLY A 218 -12.84 3.48 5.94
N SER A 219 -12.68 3.48 4.62
CA SER A 219 -12.65 2.26 3.83
C SER A 219 -11.41 2.19 2.94
N LEU A 220 -10.86 0.98 2.78
CA LEU A 220 -9.73 0.71 1.91
C LEU A 220 -10.21 -0.10 0.70
N ALA A 221 -9.80 0.30 -0.50
CA ALA A 221 -10.09 -0.47 -1.71
C ALA A 221 -9.10 -1.62 -1.91
N SER A 222 -9.60 -2.79 -2.29
CA SER A 222 -8.82 -3.97 -2.68
C SER A 222 -8.75 -4.11 -4.20
N VAL A 223 -7.69 -4.76 -4.69
CA VAL A 223 -7.52 -5.14 -6.10
C VAL A 223 -8.63 -6.05 -6.63
N THR A 224 -9.39 -6.68 -5.72
CA THR A 224 -10.58 -7.49 -6.04
C THR A 224 -11.85 -6.67 -6.24
N GLY A 225 -11.82 -5.35 -6.05
CA GLY A 225 -12.98 -4.46 -6.09
C GLY A 225 -13.78 -4.38 -4.79
N GLN A 226 -13.41 -5.19 -3.78
CA GLN A 226 -14.01 -5.12 -2.45
C GLN A 226 -13.43 -3.97 -1.63
N THR A 227 -14.21 -3.47 -0.67
CA THR A 227 -13.78 -2.48 0.31
C THR A 227 -13.63 -3.09 1.69
N LEU A 228 -12.63 -2.67 2.45
CA LEU A 228 -12.40 -3.06 3.83
C LEU A 228 -12.61 -1.87 4.75
N VAL A 229 -13.55 -1.96 5.68
CA VAL A 229 -13.74 -0.94 6.72
C VAL A 229 -12.60 -1.02 7.73
N ALA A 230 -12.00 0.13 8.04
CA ALA A 230 -10.86 0.23 8.92
C ALA A 230 -10.97 1.41 9.89
N ASP A 231 -10.44 1.22 11.09
CA ASP A 231 -10.17 2.30 12.03
C ASP A 231 -8.80 2.88 11.76
N PHE A 232 -8.70 4.19 11.57
CA PHE A 232 -7.42 4.85 11.36
C PHE A 232 -6.80 5.24 12.69
N GLY A 233 -5.48 5.10 12.78
CA GLY A 233 -4.71 5.62 13.90
C GLY A 233 -3.27 5.88 13.50
N ILE A 234 -2.65 6.85 14.16
CA ILE A 234 -1.24 7.18 13.94
C ILE A 234 -0.42 6.60 15.08
N ALA A 235 0.55 5.75 14.75
CA ALA A 235 1.61 5.35 15.67
C ALA A 235 2.75 6.37 15.61
N ARG A 236 3.37 6.67 16.75
CA ARG A 236 4.47 7.64 16.78
C ARG A 236 5.66 7.10 16.02
N GLN A 237 5.92 5.80 16.13
CA GLN A 237 7.13 5.20 15.60
C GLN A 237 7.00 3.71 15.27
N LEU A 238 7.50 3.32 14.10
CA LEU A 238 7.91 1.95 13.76
C LEU A 238 9.44 1.84 13.83
N LYS A 239 9.94 0.87 14.60
CA LYS A 239 11.35 0.50 14.65
C LYS A 239 11.58 -0.83 13.95
N LEU A 240 12.55 -0.87 13.04
CA LEU A 240 13.01 -2.08 12.35
C LEU A 240 14.53 -2.20 12.54
N ASP A 241 14.97 -3.00 13.50
CA ASP A 241 16.38 -3.00 13.93
C ASP A 241 16.81 -1.58 14.40
N THR A 242 17.84 -0.97 13.79
CA THR A 242 18.26 0.41 14.05
C THR A 242 17.41 1.47 13.34
N LEU A 243 16.56 1.06 12.39
CA LEU A 243 15.72 1.93 11.57
C LEU A 243 14.54 2.50 12.34
N GLN A 244 14.16 3.73 12.03
CA GLN A 244 13.05 4.42 12.68
C GLN A 244 12.22 5.14 11.62
N VAL A 245 10.93 4.81 11.54
CA VAL A 245 9.92 5.53 10.76
C VAL A 245 8.96 6.19 11.73
N SER A 246 8.79 7.50 11.63
CA SER A 246 7.91 8.27 12.51
C SER A 246 6.55 8.51 11.84
N ASN A 247 5.51 8.78 12.64
CA ASN A 247 4.16 9.17 12.17
C ASN A 247 3.53 8.15 11.20
N VAL A 248 3.55 6.88 11.60
CA VAL A 248 3.04 5.77 10.80
C VAL A 248 1.51 5.77 10.86
N LEU A 249 0.84 6.00 9.73
CA LEU A 249 -0.61 5.86 9.65
C LEU A 249 -0.95 4.38 9.47
N ILE A 250 -1.81 3.86 10.33
CA ILE A 250 -2.22 2.47 10.32
C ILE A 250 -3.73 2.42 10.19
N ALA A 251 -4.20 1.72 9.16
CA ALA A 251 -5.59 1.33 9.03
C ALA A 251 -5.80 -0.02 9.73
N PHE A 252 -6.42 -0.01 10.89
CA PHE A 252 -6.70 -1.19 11.69
C PHE A 252 -7.97 -1.90 11.22
N ALA A 253 -7.83 -3.13 10.78
CA ALA A 253 -8.94 -3.91 10.23
C ALA A 253 -8.82 -5.39 10.57
N ASP A 254 -9.94 -6.11 10.42
CA ASP A 254 -9.96 -7.57 10.46
C ASP A 254 -9.83 -8.11 9.02
N ALA A 255 -8.58 -8.20 8.54
CA ALA A 255 -8.28 -8.66 7.19
C ALA A 255 -8.01 -10.18 7.17
N PRO A 256 -8.74 -10.98 6.35
CA PRO A 256 -8.53 -12.43 6.25
C PRO A 256 -7.10 -12.85 5.90
N ALA A 257 -6.35 -11.97 5.20
CA ALA A 257 -4.96 -12.19 4.87
C ALA A 257 -4.06 -12.43 6.10
N PHE A 258 -4.36 -11.84 7.27
CA PHE A 258 -3.62 -12.11 8.50
C PHE A 258 -3.82 -13.54 8.99
N ALA A 259 -5.04 -14.07 8.93
CA ALA A 259 -5.33 -15.45 9.31
C ALA A 259 -4.60 -16.45 8.40
N GLY A 260 -4.58 -16.21 7.09
CA GLY A 260 -3.82 -17.02 6.13
C GLY A 260 -2.30 -17.06 6.40
N LEU A 261 -1.77 -16.05 7.09
CA LEU A 261 -0.38 -16.00 7.54
C LEU A 261 -0.19 -16.40 9.01
N LYS A 262 -1.22 -16.93 9.68
CA LYS A 262 -1.28 -17.16 11.14
C LYS A 262 -0.72 -15.98 11.95
N LEU A 263 -1.18 -14.79 11.58
CA LEU A 263 -0.88 -13.51 12.21
C LEU A 263 -2.13 -12.87 12.85
N ALA A 264 -3.32 -13.47 12.75
CA ALA A 264 -4.56 -12.86 13.26
C ALA A 264 -4.50 -12.54 14.77
N GLU A 265 -3.94 -13.45 15.57
CA GLU A 265 -3.96 -13.38 17.04
C GLU A 265 -2.75 -12.67 17.68
N LYS A 266 -1.79 -12.20 16.89
CA LYS A 266 -0.60 -11.49 17.40
C LYS A 266 -0.41 -10.19 16.63
N PRO A 267 0.15 -9.14 17.24
CA PRO A 267 0.30 -7.85 16.56
C PRO A 267 1.05 -8.00 15.22
N ALA A 268 0.44 -7.54 14.14
CA ALA A 268 1.02 -7.60 12.81
C ALA A 268 0.56 -6.45 11.92
N ILE A 269 1.39 -6.10 10.94
CA ILE A 269 1.05 -5.15 9.87
C ILE A 269 1.42 -5.70 8.48
N PHE A 270 0.69 -5.25 7.46
CA PHE A 270 1.18 -5.15 6.09
C PHE A 270 1.73 -3.73 5.91
N LEU A 271 3.03 -3.61 5.70
CA LEU A 271 3.72 -2.33 5.49
C LEU A 271 3.57 -1.92 4.02
N GLY A 272 2.88 -0.81 3.79
CA GLY A 272 2.57 -0.29 2.46
C GLY A 272 3.56 0.75 1.93
N MET A 273 3.30 1.20 0.70
CA MET A 273 4.14 2.12 -0.07
C MET A 273 4.32 3.49 0.56
N ARG A 274 3.32 4.01 1.26
CA ARG A 274 3.40 5.31 1.96
C ARG A 274 4.59 5.35 2.93
N GLU A 275 4.66 4.38 3.84
CA GLU A 275 5.77 4.30 4.80
C GLU A 275 7.08 3.90 4.12
N MET A 276 7.04 3.03 3.11
CA MET A 276 8.24 2.64 2.36
C MET A 276 8.90 3.80 1.60
N ARG A 277 8.11 4.78 1.13
CA ARG A 277 8.63 6.00 0.47
C ARG A 277 9.38 6.94 1.41
N SER A 278 9.37 6.70 2.73
CA SER A 278 10.27 7.41 3.66
C SER A 278 11.75 7.03 3.47
N PHE A 279 12.02 5.92 2.78
CA PHE A 279 13.36 5.49 2.42
C PHE A 279 13.73 5.98 1.02
N ARG A 280 15.04 6.11 0.76
CA ARG A 280 15.52 6.40 -0.60
C ARG A 280 15.35 5.20 -1.50
N ARG A 281 15.77 4.03 -1.00
CA ARG A 281 15.70 2.76 -1.71
C ARG A 281 15.39 1.61 -0.76
N ILE A 282 14.66 0.63 -1.27
CA ILE A 282 14.45 -0.66 -0.60
C ILE A 282 14.85 -1.76 -1.58
N ALA A 283 15.65 -2.72 -1.13
CA ALA A 283 15.84 -3.98 -1.86
C ALA A 283 15.20 -5.15 -1.11
N ILE A 284 14.45 -5.97 -1.84
CA ILE A 284 13.81 -7.17 -1.33
C ILE A 284 14.44 -8.35 -2.04
N ASP A 285 15.25 -9.12 -1.33
CA ASP A 285 15.95 -10.29 -1.86
C ASP A 285 15.24 -11.56 -1.41
N PHE A 286 14.52 -12.17 -2.35
CA PHE A 286 13.74 -13.37 -2.11
C PHE A 286 14.61 -14.63 -1.94
N ALA A 287 15.80 -14.65 -2.55
CA ALA A 287 16.73 -15.78 -2.43
C ALA A 287 17.35 -15.83 -1.03
N SER A 288 17.88 -14.69 -0.56
CA SER A 288 18.55 -14.62 0.75
C SER A 288 17.59 -14.32 1.91
N ARG A 289 16.31 -14.01 1.62
CA ARG A 289 15.28 -13.62 2.60
C ARG A 289 15.72 -12.41 3.42
N LYS A 290 16.24 -11.40 2.74
CA LYS A 290 16.72 -10.15 3.34
C LYS A 290 16.01 -8.97 2.72
N VAL A 291 15.71 -7.98 3.54
CA VAL A 291 15.23 -6.68 3.10
C VAL A 291 16.29 -5.66 3.49
N PHE A 292 16.69 -4.85 2.52
CA PHE A 292 17.74 -3.84 2.66
C PHE A 292 17.10 -2.46 2.57
N PHE A 293 17.44 -1.58 3.49
CA PHE A 293 16.92 -0.21 3.55
C PHE A 293 18.07 0.80 3.39
N ASP A 294 17.87 1.76 2.50
CA ASP A 294 18.74 2.92 2.28
C ASP A 294 18.00 4.18 2.75
N VAL A 295 18.49 4.79 3.82
CA VAL A 295 17.87 5.96 4.45
C VAL A 295 18.42 7.25 3.86
N ALA A 296 17.62 8.32 3.88
CA ALA A 296 18.15 9.65 3.64
C ALA A 296 19.01 10.07 4.84
N ARG A 297 20.23 10.53 4.59
CA ARG A 297 21.06 11.21 5.59
C ARG A 297 20.52 12.60 5.86
#